data_AF-A0A8J2JPG3-F1
#
_entry.id   AF-A0A8J2JPG3-F1
#
_cell.length_a   1.000
_cell.length_b   1.000
_cell.length_c   1.000
_cell.angle_alpha   90.00
_cell.angle_beta   90.00
_cell.angle_gamma   90.00
#
_symmetry.space_group_name_H-M   'P 1'
#
loop_
_entity.id
_entity.type
_entity.pdbx_description
1 polymer ?
#
loop_
_entity_poly.entity_id
_entity_poly.type
_entity_poly.pdbx_seq_one_letter_code
_entity_poly.pdbx_strand_id
1 'polypeptide(L)'
;MIFMNTGRAHLSCNQYSFYHMNHTNTGERYVHVHPNNSYILSYIRHSDSGARNEMQSAITVLFACLLGLALTEDVGYHVWNHPIPEKSVGNPGQTFSVAKGKTFGDVMDLAAERNPVGYGFNFTQYDFGRLITSIGNVSHDPGNDLYWMLYELNAEPNVKNPPDQRNLTEYGVDGMIIEKNAIFLFWLTDTGHASRK
;
A
#
# COMPACT_ATOMS: atom_id res chain seq x y z
N MET A 1 -9.61 8.78 -17.81
CA MET A 1 -10.33 9.24 -19.01
C MET A 1 -9.74 10.58 -19.42
N ILE A 2 -9.21 10.69 -20.64
CA ILE A 2 -8.58 11.93 -21.14
C ILE A 2 -9.64 12.71 -21.92
N PHE A 3 -10.02 13.90 -21.46
CA PHE A 3 -10.74 14.86 -22.29
C PHE A 3 -9.73 15.87 -22.83
N MET A 4 -9.53 15.89 -24.14
CA MET A 4 -8.86 17.00 -24.81
C MET A 4 -9.94 17.92 -25.37
N ASN A 5 -10.15 19.06 -24.71
CA ASN A 5 -10.85 20.18 -25.32
C ASN A 5 -9.96 21.42 -25.25
N THR A 6 -9.98 22.16 -26.34
CA THR A 6 -9.20 23.38 -26.63
C THR A 6 -8.79 24.19 -25.39
N GLY A 7 -7.48 24.27 -25.13
CA GLY A 7 -6.86 25.30 -24.30
C GLY A 7 -6.61 25.00 -22.81
N ARG A 8 -7.11 23.90 -22.24
CA ARG A 8 -6.79 23.49 -20.86
C ARG A 8 -6.65 21.98 -20.75
N ALA A 9 -5.47 21.52 -20.34
CA ALA A 9 -5.27 20.16 -19.90
C ALA A 9 -5.45 20.11 -18.38
N HIS A 10 -6.45 19.36 -17.92
CA HIS A 10 -6.65 19.06 -16.51
C HIS A 10 -6.16 17.64 -16.27
N LEU A 11 -5.05 17.49 -15.54
CA LEU A 11 -4.49 16.20 -15.15
C LEU A 11 -4.52 16.11 -13.63
N SER A 12 -5.19 15.08 -13.13
CA SER A 12 -5.30 14.77 -11.72
C SER A 12 -4.60 13.44 -11.46
N CYS A 13 -3.56 13.45 -10.62
CA CYS A 13 -2.95 12.24 -10.07
C CYS A 13 -2.74 12.45 -8.57
N ASN A 14 -3.31 11.55 -7.75
CA ASN A 14 -3.15 11.40 -6.29
C ASN A 14 -2.63 12.65 -5.55
N GLN A 15 -3.54 13.61 -5.31
CA GLN A 15 -3.37 14.86 -4.54
C GLN A 15 -2.60 16.02 -5.19
N TYR A 16 -2.10 15.91 -6.42
CA TYR A 16 -1.40 17.02 -7.09
C TYR A 16 -2.26 17.70 -8.15
N SER A 17 -2.45 19.03 -8.00
CA SER A 17 -3.11 19.89 -8.97
C SER A 17 -2.06 20.72 -9.72
N PHE A 18 -1.95 20.53 -11.03
CA PHE A 18 -1.05 21.31 -11.87
C PHE A 18 -1.85 22.33 -12.69
N TYR A 19 -1.49 23.60 -12.61
CA TYR A 19 -2.10 24.67 -13.40
C TYR A 19 -1.15 25.13 -14.49
N HIS A 20 -1.46 24.82 -15.74
CA HIS A 20 -0.81 25.44 -16.89
C HIS A 20 -1.64 26.67 -17.32
N MET A 21 -1.12 27.87 -17.05
CA MET A 21 -1.73 29.12 -17.54
C MET A 21 -1.04 29.53 -18.84
N ASN A 22 -1.76 29.41 -19.97
CA ASN A 22 -1.32 30.01 -21.21
C ASN A 22 -1.54 31.53 -21.13
N HIS A 23 -0.46 32.29 -21.22
CA HIS A 23 -0.54 33.67 -21.68
C HIS A 23 0.48 33.89 -22.79
N THR A 24 -0.04 34.46 -23.88
CA THR A 24 0.71 34.91 -25.04
C THR A 24 1.66 36.05 -24.65
N ASN A 25 2.92 35.88 -25.08
CA ASN A 25 4.01 36.83 -25.15
C ASN A 25 4.77 37.20 -23.85
N THR A 26 6.02 36.73 -23.84
CA THR A 26 7.20 37.16 -23.06
C THR A 26 7.37 36.61 -21.63
N GLY A 27 7.93 35.39 -21.53
CA GLY A 27 8.65 34.88 -20.36
C GLY A 27 8.08 33.60 -19.75
N GLU A 28 8.91 32.56 -19.65
CA GLU A 28 8.56 31.30 -18.95
C GLU A 28 8.80 31.40 -17.44
N ARG A 29 8.00 30.66 -16.66
CA ARG A 29 8.08 30.55 -15.19
C ARG A 29 8.26 29.08 -14.80
N TYR A 30 9.13 28.82 -13.83
CA TYR A 30 9.28 27.49 -13.21
C TYR A 30 8.73 27.48 -11.79
N VAL A 31 8.19 26.33 -11.39
CA VAL A 31 7.69 26.07 -10.03
C VAL A 31 8.70 25.16 -9.33
N HIS A 32 9.28 25.64 -8.24
CA HIS A 32 10.04 24.78 -7.33
C HIS A 32 9.08 24.14 -6.33
N VAL A 33 9.04 22.80 -6.31
CA VAL A 33 8.27 22.02 -5.34
C VAL A 33 9.22 21.60 -4.23
N HIS A 34 9.00 22.11 -3.02
CA HIS A 34 9.66 21.59 -1.82
C HIS A 34 8.85 20.42 -1.22
N PRO A 35 9.49 19.48 -0.50
CA PRO A 35 8.86 18.23 -0.09
C PRO A 35 7.71 18.38 0.92
N ASN A 36 7.51 19.58 1.49
CA ASN A 36 6.67 19.79 2.68
C ASN A 36 5.53 20.81 2.47
N ASN A 37 4.89 20.80 1.30
CA ASN A 37 3.55 21.40 1.09
C ASN A 37 3.39 22.93 1.25
N SER A 38 4.41 23.73 0.96
CA SER A 38 4.28 25.20 0.90
C SER A 38 4.87 25.79 -0.38
N TYR A 39 4.09 26.59 -1.12
CA TYR A 39 4.48 27.20 -2.39
C TYR A 39 4.93 28.66 -2.18
N ILE A 40 6.15 29.01 -2.61
CA ILE A 40 6.61 30.40 -2.77
C ILE A 40 6.84 30.67 -4.26
N LEU A 41 6.30 31.79 -4.75
CA LEU A 41 6.48 32.27 -6.12
C LEU A 41 7.74 33.15 -6.19
N SER A 42 8.75 32.78 -6.97
CA SER A 42 9.92 33.64 -7.21
C SER A 42 10.29 33.72 -8.70
N TYR A 43 10.72 34.91 -9.13
CA TYR A 43 10.90 35.33 -10.52
C TYR A 43 12.39 35.46 -10.88
N ILE A 44 12.86 34.81 -11.94
CA ILE A 44 14.19 35.04 -12.52
C ILE A 44 14.08 35.03 -14.05
N ARG A 45 14.73 35.98 -14.72
CA ARG A 45 14.81 36.14 -16.19
C ARG A 45 16.21 35.67 -16.64
N HIS A 46 16.35 34.83 -17.69
CA HIS A 46 17.49 34.87 -18.65
C HIS A 46 17.34 33.89 -19.84
N SER A 47 18.24 34.02 -20.82
CA SER A 47 18.06 33.94 -22.28
C SER A 47 18.41 32.63 -23.02
N ASP A 48 17.52 32.24 -23.95
CA ASP A 48 17.61 31.53 -25.25
C ASP A 48 18.57 30.36 -25.57
N SER A 49 19.56 29.99 -24.73
CA SER A 49 20.40 28.80 -24.99
C SER A 49 20.20 27.64 -24.01
N GLY A 50 19.45 27.86 -22.91
CA GLY A 50 19.08 26.83 -21.92
C GLY A 50 17.83 26.00 -22.26
N ALA A 51 16.97 26.52 -23.15
CA ALA A 51 15.63 25.98 -23.39
C ALA A 51 15.58 24.53 -23.91
N ARG A 52 16.59 24.08 -24.67
CA ARG A 52 16.65 22.68 -25.16
C ARG A 52 16.98 21.68 -24.05
N ASN A 53 17.78 22.07 -23.07
CA ASN A 53 18.19 21.21 -21.98
C ASN A 53 17.13 21.17 -20.87
N GLU A 54 16.40 22.26 -20.70
CA GLU A 54 15.28 22.38 -19.74
C GLU A 54 14.01 21.69 -20.24
N MET A 55 13.72 21.74 -21.55
CA MET A 55 12.60 20.99 -22.14
C MET A 55 12.82 19.48 -22.07
N GLN A 56 14.07 18.99 -22.20
CA GLN A 56 14.40 17.59 -21.93
C GLN A 56 14.19 17.21 -20.44
N SER A 57 14.59 18.07 -19.50
CA SER A 57 14.39 17.82 -18.06
C SER A 57 12.91 17.81 -17.67
N ALA A 58 12.11 18.75 -18.19
CA ALA A 58 10.67 18.78 -17.96
C ALA A 58 9.97 17.56 -18.56
N ILE A 59 10.39 17.09 -19.74
CA ILE A 59 9.92 15.84 -20.36
C ILE A 59 10.33 14.63 -19.52
N THR A 60 11.52 14.59 -18.91
CA THR A 60 11.94 13.51 -18.00
C THR A 60 11.13 13.50 -16.71
N VAL A 61 10.82 14.66 -16.12
CA VAL A 61 9.96 14.76 -14.92
C VAL A 61 8.51 14.40 -15.24
N LEU A 62 8.01 14.82 -16.41
CA LEU A 62 6.72 14.38 -16.94
C LEU A 62 6.72 12.88 -17.21
N PHE A 63 7.79 12.29 -17.78
CA PHE A 63 7.90 10.85 -17.96
C PHE A 63 8.02 10.12 -16.63
N ALA A 64 8.68 10.66 -15.60
CA ALA A 64 8.72 10.07 -14.27
C ALA A 64 7.36 10.17 -13.54
N CYS A 65 6.56 11.20 -13.81
CA CYS A 65 5.17 11.33 -13.33
C CYS A 65 4.15 10.54 -14.16
N LEU A 66 4.32 10.42 -15.49
CA LEU A 66 3.47 9.64 -16.42
C LEU A 66 3.81 8.14 -16.36
N LEU A 67 5.07 7.77 -16.12
CA LEU A 67 5.48 6.41 -15.78
C LEU A 67 5.34 6.12 -14.29
N GLY A 68 5.04 7.15 -13.47
CA GLY A 68 4.72 7.03 -12.06
C GLY A 68 5.39 5.83 -11.41
N LEU A 69 6.72 5.75 -11.44
CA LEU A 69 7.45 4.68 -10.77
C LEU A 69 7.43 4.98 -9.28
N ALA A 70 6.23 5.06 -8.72
CA ALA A 70 6.01 4.66 -7.35
C ALA A 70 6.61 3.27 -7.28
N LEU A 71 7.74 3.16 -6.56
CA LEU A 71 8.31 1.86 -6.25
C LEU A 71 7.22 1.12 -5.49
N THR A 72 6.63 0.12 -6.14
CA THR A 72 5.65 -0.76 -5.52
C THR A 72 6.36 -2.00 -5.03
N GLU A 73 5.93 -2.47 -3.87
CA GLU A 73 6.32 -3.78 -3.36
C GLU A 73 5.12 -4.72 -3.53
N ASP A 74 5.40 -5.92 -4.02
CA ASP A 74 4.42 -6.99 -4.12
C ASP A 74 4.42 -7.78 -2.82
N VAL A 75 3.22 -7.98 -2.25
CA VAL A 75 3.02 -8.66 -0.97
C VAL A 75 2.05 -9.82 -1.17
N GLY A 76 2.45 -11.02 -0.76
CA GLY A 76 1.54 -12.15 -0.65
C GLY A 76 0.70 -12.04 0.62
N TYR A 77 -0.62 -12.10 0.52
CA TYR A 77 -1.52 -12.08 1.66
C TYR A 77 -2.46 -13.30 1.62
N HIS A 78 -2.35 -14.12 2.66
CA HIS A 78 -3.08 -15.36 2.87
C HIS A 78 -3.95 -15.31 4.13
N VAL A 79 -5.05 -16.07 4.13
CA VAL A 79 -5.96 -16.20 5.28
C VAL A 79 -6.34 -17.67 5.50
N TRP A 80 -6.07 -18.17 6.70
CA TRP A 80 -6.56 -19.45 7.22
C TRP A 80 -7.58 -19.18 8.32
N ASN A 81 -8.87 -19.31 7.99
CA ASN A 81 -9.96 -18.96 8.90
C ASN A 81 -10.43 -20.10 9.80
N HIS A 82 -9.64 -21.16 9.92
CA HIS A 82 -9.95 -22.30 10.78
C HIS A 82 -8.68 -22.77 11.52
N PRO A 83 -8.77 -23.16 12.80
CA PRO A 83 -7.61 -23.62 13.59
C PRO A 83 -6.89 -24.83 12.99
N ILE A 84 -7.63 -25.66 12.26
CA ILE A 84 -7.10 -26.74 11.40
C ILE A 84 -6.90 -26.16 9.98
N PRO A 85 -5.66 -25.98 9.49
CA PRO A 85 -5.37 -25.34 8.20
C PRO A 85 -6.09 -25.99 7.02
N GLU A 86 -6.17 -27.32 6.98
CA GLU A 86 -6.81 -28.08 5.90
C GLU A 86 -8.32 -27.85 5.82
N LYS A 87 -8.92 -27.36 6.92
CA LYS A 87 -10.34 -27.01 6.99
C LYS A 87 -10.57 -25.52 6.76
N SER A 88 -9.53 -24.71 6.55
CA SER A 88 -9.70 -23.32 6.21
C SER A 88 -10.37 -23.20 4.84
N VAL A 89 -11.43 -22.41 4.77
CA VAL A 89 -12.24 -22.22 3.56
C VAL A 89 -12.14 -20.76 3.14
N GLY A 90 -11.82 -20.51 1.87
CA GLY A 90 -12.31 -19.28 1.25
C GLY A 90 -11.33 -18.16 0.93
N ASN A 91 -10.03 -18.40 0.77
CA ASN A 91 -9.23 -17.51 -0.07
C ASN A 91 -7.95 -18.21 -0.55
N PRO A 92 -7.75 -18.48 -1.85
CA PRO A 92 -6.39 -18.61 -2.34
C PRO A 92 -5.70 -17.28 -2.04
N GLY A 93 -4.55 -17.28 -1.38
CA GLY A 93 -3.87 -16.02 -1.09
C GLY A 93 -3.61 -15.24 -2.36
N GLN A 94 -3.59 -13.92 -2.21
CA GLN A 94 -3.49 -12.99 -3.31
C GLN A 94 -2.26 -12.11 -3.14
N THR A 95 -1.69 -11.71 -4.27
CA THR A 95 -0.60 -10.74 -4.30
C THR A 95 -1.18 -9.34 -4.47
N PHE A 96 -0.77 -8.42 -3.61
CA PHE A 96 -1.16 -7.02 -3.65
C PHE A 96 0.07 -6.15 -3.88
N SER A 97 0.01 -5.30 -4.92
CA SER A 97 1.04 -4.29 -5.18
C SER A 97 0.69 -3.01 -4.44
N VAL A 98 1.57 -2.60 -3.51
CA VAL A 98 1.42 -1.39 -2.70
C VAL A 98 2.62 -0.47 -2.82
N ALA A 99 2.45 0.83 -2.62
CA ALA A 99 3.57 1.77 -2.63
C ALA A 99 4.58 1.43 -1.52
N LYS A 100 5.87 1.65 -1.78
CA LYS A 100 6.93 1.43 -0.79
C LYS A 100 6.75 2.28 0.47
N GLY A 101 7.08 1.70 1.62
CA GLY A 101 6.95 2.34 2.94
C GLY A 101 5.55 2.25 3.53
N LYS A 102 4.65 1.50 2.89
CA LYS A 102 3.32 1.19 3.43
C LYS A 102 3.38 0.09 4.49
N THR A 103 2.38 0.10 5.36
CA THR A 103 2.23 -0.89 6.43
C THR A 103 1.44 -2.09 5.92
N PHE A 104 1.53 -3.23 6.61
CA PHE A 104 0.66 -4.36 6.30
C PHE A 104 -0.83 -4.03 6.50
N GLY A 105 -1.14 -3.12 7.43
CA GLY A 105 -2.46 -2.54 7.58
C GLY A 105 -2.99 -1.88 6.30
N ASP A 106 -2.15 -1.16 5.55
CA ASP A 106 -2.54 -0.58 4.25
C ASP A 106 -2.83 -1.69 3.20
N VAL A 107 -2.12 -2.82 3.23
CA VAL A 107 -2.42 -3.98 2.37
C VAL A 107 -3.76 -4.59 2.73
N MET A 108 -4.09 -4.69 4.02
CA MET A 108 -5.39 -5.19 4.46
C MET A 108 -6.53 -4.29 3.97
N ASP A 109 -6.38 -2.97 4.09
CA ASP A 109 -7.38 -2.02 3.60
C ASP A 109 -7.60 -2.17 2.08
N LEU A 110 -6.52 -2.29 1.30
CA LEU A 110 -6.58 -2.54 -0.14
C LEU A 110 -7.21 -3.90 -0.48
N ALA A 111 -6.89 -4.95 0.28
CA ALA A 111 -7.43 -6.28 0.07
C ALA A 111 -8.94 -6.32 0.37
N ALA A 112 -9.37 -5.66 1.44
CA ALA A 112 -10.77 -5.50 1.80
C ALA A 112 -11.57 -4.71 0.76
N GLU A 113 -10.96 -3.67 0.16
CA GLU A 113 -11.59 -2.92 -0.95
C GLU A 113 -11.79 -3.81 -2.19
N ARG A 114 -10.78 -4.61 -2.56
CA ARG A 114 -10.80 -5.43 -3.78
C ARG A 114 -11.65 -6.69 -3.65
N ASN A 115 -11.63 -7.34 -2.49
CA ASN A 115 -12.41 -8.55 -2.22
C ASN A 115 -12.94 -8.52 -0.77
N PRO A 116 -14.04 -7.78 -0.55
CA PRO A 116 -14.64 -7.62 0.78
C PRO A 116 -15.09 -8.95 1.40
N VAL A 117 -15.53 -9.91 0.58
CA VAL A 117 -16.06 -11.20 1.07
C VAL A 117 -14.96 -12.03 1.73
N GLY A 118 -13.76 -12.02 1.16
CA GLY A 118 -12.64 -12.83 1.64
C GLY A 118 -11.66 -12.10 2.56
N TYR A 119 -11.54 -10.76 2.44
CA TYR A 119 -10.55 -9.96 3.16
C TYR A 119 -11.15 -8.80 3.97
N GLY A 120 -12.46 -8.55 3.89
CA GLY A 120 -13.11 -7.57 4.76
C GLY A 120 -12.84 -7.91 6.23
N PHE A 121 -12.56 -6.93 7.07
CA PHE A 121 -12.17 -7.19 8.44
C PHE A 121 -12.76 -6.16 9.40
N ASN A 122 -12.89 -6.54 10.67
CA ASN A 122 -13.16 -5.63 11.77
C ASN A 122 -11.97 -5.60 12.71
N PHE A 123 -11.86 -4.51 13.45
CA PHE A 123 -10.79 -4.31 14.40
C PHE A 123 -11.25 -3.46 15.58
N THR A 124 -10.52 -3.60 16.69
CA THR A 124 -10.55 -2.67 17.81
C THR A 124 -9.32 -1.77 17.72
N GLN A 125 -9.52 -0.46 17.78
CA GLN A 125 -8.42 0.51 17.79
C GLN A 125 -7.82 0.62 19.19
N TYR A 126 -6.50 0.51 19.29
CA TYR A 126 -5.71 0.83 20.48
C TYR A 126 -4.65 1.89 20.16
N ASP A 127 -4.00 2.42 21.20
CA ASP A 127 -2.92 3.41 21.05
C ASP A 127 -1.72 2.87 20.24
N PHE A 128 -1.49 1.56 20.29
CA PHE A 128 -0.42 0.87 19.57
C PHE A 128 -0.84 0.34 18.18
N GLY A 129 -2.08 0.59 17.75
CA GLY A 129 -2.60 0.18 16.44
C GLY A 129 -3.88 -0.65 16.50
N ARG A 130 -4.24 -1.23 15.35
CA ARG A 130 -5.44 -2.06 15.17
C ARG A 130 -5.22 -3.49 15.65
N LEU A 131 -6.10 -3.94 16.55
CA LEU A 131 -6.26 -5.36 16.86
C LEU A 131 -7.34 -5.94 15.94
N ILE A 132 -6.97 -6.87 15.07
CA ILE A 132 -7.93 -7.52 14.16
C ILE A 132 -8.81 -8.50 14.93
N THR A 133 -10.13 -8.33 14.83
CA THR A 133 -11.12 -9.15 15.55
C THR A 133 -11.93 -10.04 14.63
N SER A 134 -12.00 -9.74 13.33
CA SER A 134 -12.62 -10.62 12.33
C SER A 134 -11.98 -10.43 10.96
N ILE A 135 -11.92 -11.49 10.15
CA ILE A 135 -11.55 -11.43 8.73
C ILE A 135 -12.57 -12.25 7.93
N GLY A 136 -13.00 -11.72 6.78
CA GLY A 136 -14.22 -12.13 6.09
C GLY A 136 -15.42 -12.07 7.04
N ASN A 137 -16.14 -13.18 7.11
CA ASN A 137 -17.28 -13.35 8.04
C ASN A 137 -16.93 -14.15 9.30
N VAL A 138 -15.64 -14.32 9.61
CA VAL A 138 -15.18 -15.14 10.74
C VAL A 138 -14.57 -14.25 11.82
N SER A 139 -15.17 -14.27 13.01
CA SER A 139 -14.69 -13.53 14.18
C SER A 139 -13.76 -14.40 15.03
N HIS A 140 -12.85 -13.76 15.75
CA HIS A 140 -12.13 -14.40 16.83
C HIS A 140 -13.08 -14.84 17.95
N ASP A 141 -12.64 -15.77 18.78
CA ASP A 141 -13.42 -16.28 19.91
C ASP A 141 -12.54 -16.34 21.17
N PRO A 142 -12.46 -15.24 21.93
CA PRO A 142 -11.69 -15.19 23.17
C PRO A 142 -12.15 -16.21 24.22
N GLY A 143 -13.40 -16.66 24.18
CA GLY A 143 -13.92 -17.67 25.11
C GLY A 143 -13.34 -19.06 24.87
N ASN A 144 -12.85 -19.32 23.66
CA ASN A 144 -12.17 -20.56 23.26
C ASN A 144 -10.68 -20.32 22.93
N ASP A 145 -10.12 -19.19 23.37
CA ASP A 145 -8.74 -18.77 23.11
C ASP A 145 -8.35 -18.70 21.62
N LEU A 146 -9.30 -18.49 20.72
CA LEU A 146 -9.06 -18.40 19.27
C LEU A 146 -8.88 -16.94 18.85
N TYR A 147 -7.71 -16.62 18.27
CA TYR A 147 -7.36 -15.27 17.84
C TYR A 147 -6.78 -15.28 16.42
N TRP A 148 -6.86 -14.12 15.76
CA TRP A 148 -6.20 -13.90 14.48
C TRP A 148 -4.72 -13.62 14.68
N MET A 149 -3.88 -14.62 14.40
CA MET A 149 -2.43 -14.53 14.49
C MET A 149 -1.85 -14.16 13.14
N LEU A 150 -0.80 -13.34 13.15
CA LEU A 150 -0.13 -12.86 11.95
C LEU A 150 1.27 -13.46 11.84
N TYR A 151 1.54 -14.07 10.69
CA TYR A 151 2.79 -14.74 10.39
C TYR A 151 3.46 -14.10 9.18
N GLU A 152 4.78 -13.97 9.25
CA GLU A 152 5.63 -13.61 8.11
C GLU A 152 6.41 -14.85 7.64
N LEU A 153 6.32 -15.13 6.34
CA LEU A 153 6.78 -16.36 5.73
C LEU A 153 7.78 -16.08 4.61
N ASN A 154 8.74 -17.00 4.45
CA ASN A 154 9.70 -16.97 3.34
C ASN A 154 9.19 -17.68 2.08
N ALA A 155 8.00 -18.30 2.15
CA ALA A 155 7.37 -19.04 1.08
C ALA A 155 5.86 -19.10 1.29
N GLU A 156 5.15 -19.49 0.23
CA GLU A 156 3.71 -19.77 0.27
C GLU A 156 3.32 -20.73 1.41
N PRO A 157 2.24 -20.43 2.16
CA PRO A 157 1.86 -21.22 3.33
C PRO A 157 1.43 -22.64 2.94
N ASN A 158 1.99 -23.64 3.63
CA ASN A 158 1.73 -25.06 3.39
C ASN A 158 0.95 -25.66 4.56
N VAL A 159 -0.29 -26.10 4.31
CA VAL A 159 -1.15 -26.70 5.35
C VAL A 159 -0.52 -27.93 6.02
N LYS A 160 0.32 -28.69 5.30
CA LYS A 160 1.01 -29.88 5.85
C LYS A 160 2.22 -29.54 6.71
N ASN A 161 2.70 -28.30 6.63
CA ASN A 161 3.81 -27.77 7.40
C ASN A 161 3.44 -26.34 7.84
N PRO A 162 2.44 -26.20 8.74
CA PRO A 162 1.96 -24.90 9.16
C PRO A 162 3.06 -24.13 9.89
N PRO A 163 3.01 -22.78 9.87
CA PRO A 163 4.00 -21.97 10.55
C PRO A 163 3.96 -22.16 12.07
N ASP A 164 5.10 -21.90 12.70
CA ASP A 164 5.28 -21.97 14.14
C ASP A 164 5.58 -20.59 14.74
N GLN A 165 5.88 -20.55 16.04
CA GLN A 165 6.17 -19.33 16.78
C GLN A 165 7.28 -18.47 16.15
N ARG A 166 8.26 -19.07 15.45
CA ARG A 166 9.38 -18.34 14.84
C ARG A 166 8.95 -17.51 13.63
N ASN A 167 7.79 -17.83 13.06
CA ASN A 167 7.19 -17.08 11.97
C ASN A 167 6.21 -16.01 12.46
N LEU A 168 5.86 -16.00 13.75
CA LEU A 168 4.91 -15.04 14.31
C LEU A 168 5.52 -13.65 14.30
N THR A 169 4.75 -12.66 13.87
CA THR A 169 5.24 -11.28 13.81
C THR A 169 5.33 -10.67 15.20
N GLU A 170 6.39 -9.90 15.46
CA GLU A 170 6.56 -9.17 16.73
C GLU A 170 5.67 -7.92 16.80
N TYR A 171 5.24 -7.40 15.65
CA TYR A 171 4.44 -6.19 15.52
C TYR A 171 3.04 -6.50 14.99
N GLY A 172 2.09 -5.64 15.35
CA GLY A 172 0.76 -5.61 14.74
C GLY A 172 0.77 -5.05 13.33
N VAL A 173 -0.37 -5.12 12.65
CA VAL A 173 -0.52 -4.79 11.22
C VAL A 173 -0.07 -3.37 10.85
N ASP A 174 -0.23 -2.41 11.75
CA ASP A 174 0.13 -1.00 11.51
C ASP A 174 1.60 -0.69 11.85
N GLY A 175 2.29 -1.58 12.57
CA GLY A 175 3.71 -1.44 12.92
C GLY A 175 4.67 -2.07 11.92
N MET A 176 4.16 -2.94 11.04
CA MET A 176 4.98 -3.68 10.07
C MET A 176 5.08 -2.92 8.76
N ILE A 177 6.27 -2.41 8.46
CA ILE A 177 6.59 -1.86 7.15
C ILE A 177 6.81 -3.01 6.17
N ILE A 178 6.17 -2.91 5.02
CA ILE A 178 6.26 -3.93 3.98
C ILE A 178 7.64 -3.93 3.34
N GLU A 179 8.24 -5.11 3.30
CA GLU A 179 9.41 -5.40 2.49
C GLU A 179 9.04 -6.07 1.17
N LYS A 180 9.98 -6.01 0.21
CA LYS A 180 9.80 -6.58 -1.12
C LYS A 180 9.59 -8.09 -1.05
N ASN A 181 8.52 -8.58 -1.70
CA ASN A 181 8.17 -10.00 -1.78
C ASN A 181 7.84 -10.64 -0.43
N ALA A 182 7.46 -9.85 0.58
CA ALA A 182 7.01 -10.40 1.86
C ALA A 182 5.71 -11.21 1.67
N ILE A 183 5.61 -12.33 2.40
CA ILE A 183 4.42 -13.19 2.39
C ILE A 183 3.86 -13.24 3.81
N PHE A 184 2.63 -12.79 3.97
CA PHE A 184 1.93 -12.78 5.24
C PHE A 184 0.76 -13.76 5.24
N LEU A 185 0.57 -14.41 6.38
CA LEU A 185 -0.57 -15.27 6.64
C LEU A 185 -1.27 -14.80 7.92
N PHE A 186 -2.55 -14.50 7.80
CA PHE A 186 -3.45 -14.45 8.95
C PHE A 186 -4.03 -15.84 9.21
N TRP A 187 -3.88 -16.34 10.43
CA TRP A 187 -4.43 -17.64 10.81
C TRP A 187 -5.23 -17.52 12.11
N LEU A 188 -6.50 -17.91 12.06
CA LEU A 188 -7.34 -18.07 13.23
C LEU A 188 -6.90 -19.33 13.98
N THR A 189 -6.18 -19.15 15.08
CA THR A 189 -5.61 -20.26 15.85
C THR A 189 -5.59 -19.94 17.34
N ASP A 190 -5.32 -20.96 18.16
CA ASP A 190 -5.20 -20.78 19.59
C ASP A 190 -3.84 -20.19 20.00
N THR A 191 -3.81 -19.51 21.15
CA THR A 191 -2.57 -18.94 21.70
C THR A 191 -1.53 -20.02 22.07
N GLY A 192 -1.99 -21.26 22.30
CA GLY A 192 -1.16 -22.40 22.62
C GLY A 192 -0.31 -22.86 21.44
N HIS A 193 -0.82 -22.80 20.20
CA HIS A 193 -0.09 -23.14 18.98
C HIS A 193 1.10 -22.22 18.77
N ALA A 194 0.92 -20.93 19.03
CA ALA A 194 1.99 -19.93 18.99
C ALA A 194 3.07 -20.12 20.08
N SER A 195 2.90 -21.06 21.01
CA SER A 195 3.82 -21.28 22.14
C SER A 195 4.51 -22.66 22.15
N ARG A 196 4.13 -23.57 21.24
CA ARG A 196 4.70 -24.92 21.17
C ARG A 196 6.03 -24.91 20.41
N LYS A 197 7.10 -25.34 21.10
CA LYS A 197 8.47 -25.50 20.59
C LYS A 197 8.70 -26.89 19.99
#